data_AF-A0A3C1A1T4-F1
#
_entry.id   AF-A0A3C1A1T4-F1
#
_cell.length_a   1.000
_cell.length_b   1.000
_cell.length_c   1.000
_cell.angle_alpha   90.00
_cell.angle_beta   90.00
_cell.angle_gamma   90.00
#
_symmetry.space_group_name_H-M   'P 1'
#
loop_
_entity.id
_entity.type
_entity.pdbx_description
1 polymer ?
#
loop_
_entity_poly.entity_id
_entity_poly.type
_entity_poly.pdbx_seq_one_letter_code
_entity_poly.pdbx_strand_id
1 'polypeptide(L)'
;MRSRASILGYTLLSIILASLLMLFLLRGSAHNFLRNWTGEESFKEQVKGLGALLLIRLTHSPPETAPYVPIAQVSLNPYAVNTFLEQEVEEAKIRRSLQMIRDAGFHWIRQQFPWEDIEIHGKGDFEDRRTQPPKSAWEKYDRIVELAQEYGLEIIARLDNPPAWSRAQGDEMGTFAPPDNLNDFGDFVYAVVSRYRARIKYYQIWNEPNIYPEWGEQPVDPVAYTELLKVGYTRAKEADPEAVIISAGLAPTTE
;
A
#
# COMPACT_ATOMS: atom_id res chain seq x y z
N MET A 1 -44.84 -42.19 -47.79
CA MET A 1 -44.47 -42.13 -46.35
C MET A 1 -43.11 -41.45 -46.22
N ARG A 2 -43.05 -40.12 -46.05
CA ARG A 2 -41.79 -39.42 -45.70
C ARG A 2 -41.48 -39.73 -44.23
N SER A 3 -40.29 -40.26 -43.96
CA SER A 3 -39.95 -40.87 -42.66
C SER A 3 -39.88 -39.81 -41.56
N ARG A 4 -40.46 -40.13 -40.40
CA ARG A 4 -40.47 -39.29 -39.19
C ARG A 4 -39.05 -38.87 -38.73
N ALA A 5 -38.01 -39.59 -39.15
CA ALA A 5 -36.60 -39.27 -38.88
C ALA A 5 -36.13 -37.97 -39.56
N SER A 6 -36.66 -37.64 -40.75
CA SER A 6 -36.32 -36.40 -41.45
C SER A 6 -36.88 -35.16 -40.74
N ILE A 7 -38.12 -35.26 -40.25
CA ILE A 7 -38.80 -34.17 -39.54
C ILE A 7 -38.05 -33.82 -38.25
N LEU A 8 -37.62 -34.84 -37.48
CA LEU A 8 -36.88 -34.64 -36.23
C LEU A 8 -35.55 -33.90 -36.45
N GLY A 9 -34.82 -34.25 -37.52
CA GLY A 9 -33.58 -33.59 -37.92
C GLY A 9 -33.78 -32.14 -38.34
N TYR A 10 -34.84 -31.83 -39.09
CA TYR A 10 -35.17 -30.45 -39.46
C TYR A 10 -35.59 -29.61 -38.24
N THR A 11 -36.34 -30.17 -37.29
CA THR A 11 -36.65 -29.49 -36.02
C THR A 11 -35.39 -29.20 -35.22
N LEU A 12 -34.48 -30.16 -35.08
CA LEU A 12 -33.24 -29.95 -34.33
C LEU A 12 -32.36 -28.88 -34.99
N LEU A 13 -32.21 -28.92 -36.32
CA LEU A 13 -31.47 -27.91 -37.08
C LEU A 13 -32.10 -26.52 -36.95
N SER A 14 -33.44 -26.43 -36.99
CA SER A 14 -34.16 -25.16 -36.83
C SER A 14 -34.01 -24.58 -35.42
N ILE A 15 -33.98 -25.42 -34.38
CA ILE A 15 -33.73 -24.99 -33.00
C ILE A 15 -32.29 -24.48 -32.85
N ILE A 16 -31.31 -25.15 -33.46
CA ILE A 16 -29.91 -24.72 -33.44
C ILE A 16 -29.75 -23.37 -34.16
N LEU A 17 -30.32 -23.22 -35.35
CA LEU A 17 -30.29 -21.94 -36.08
C LEU A 17 -31.01 -20.82 -35.34
N ALA A 18 -32.18 -21.09 -34.75
CA ALA A 18 -32.90 -20.12 -33.94
C ALA A 18 -32.09 -19.71 -32.70
N SER A 19 -31.43 -20.66 -32.05
CA SER A 19 -30.56 -20.41 -30.89
C SER A 19 -29.33 -19.59 -31.26
N LEU A 20 -28.67 -19.89 -32.39
CA LEU A 20 -27.53 -19.14 -32.90
C LEU A 20 -27.94 -17.72 -33.31
N LEU A 21 -29.09 -17.56 -33.95
CA LEU A 21 -29.63 -16.26 -34.31
C LEU A 21 -29.99 -15.45 -33.06
N MET A 22 -30.57 -16.09 -32.05
CA MET A 22 -30.88 -15.45 -30.77
C MET A 22 -29.62 -15.01 -30.03
N LEU A 23 -28.58 -15.85 -29.97
CA LEU A 23 -27.26 -15.51 -29.42
C LEU A 23 -26.60 -14.35 -30.18
N PHE A 24 -26.73 -14.33 -31.51
CA PHE A 24 -26.22 -13.24 -32.34
C PHE A 24 -26.96 -11.92 -32.08
N LEU A 25 -28.29 -11.96 -32.02
CA LEU A 25 -29.14 -10.79 -31.73
C LEU A 25 -28.93 -10.27 -30.31
N LEU A 26 -28.70 -11.14 -29.34
CA LEU A 26 -28.46 -10.78 -27.94
C LEU A 26 -26.99 -10.41 -27.66
N ARG A 27 -26.06 -10.59 -28.61
CA ARG A 27 -24.63 -10.32 -28.40
C ARG A 27 -24.35 -8.89 -27.97
N GLY A 28 -25.02 -7.91 -28.59
CA GLY A 28 -24.88 -6.50 -28.23
C GLY A 28 -25.40 -6.21 -26.82
N SER A 29 -26.57 -6.76 -26.46
CA SER A 29 -27.15 -6.63 -25.13
C SER A 29 -26.31 -7.32 -24.05
N ALA A 30 -25.78 -8.50 -24.33
CA ALA A 30 -24.88 -9.23 -23.45
C ALA A 30 -23.56 -8.47 -23.25
N HIS A 31 -23.00 -7.92 -24.33
CA HIS A 31 -21.79 -7.11 -24.26
C HIS A 31 -21.99 -5.83 -23.42
N ASN A 32 -23.11 -5.12 -23.61
CA ASN A 32 -23.45 -3.93 -22.82
C ASN A 32 -23.72 -4.29 -21.34
N PHE A 33 -24.41 -5.40 -21.10
CA PHE A 33 -24.64 -5.90 -19.74
C PHE A 33 -23.33 -6.21 -19.03
N LEU A 34 -22.44 -6.97 -19.69
CA LEU A 34 -21.14 -7.32 -19.14
C LEU A 34 -20.27 -6.08 -18.93
N ARG A 35 -20.22 -5.16 -19.89
CA ARG A 35 -19.52 -3.87 -19.74
C ARG A 35 -20.02 -3.09 -18.53
N ASN A 36 -21.34 -3.00 -18.32
CA ASN A 36 -21.89 -2.28 -17.16
C ASN A 36 -21.54 -2.96 -15.82
N TRP A 37 -21.35 -4.27 -15.81
CA TRP A 37 -21.02 -5.02 -14.61
C TRP A 37 -19.52 -5.10 -14.32
N THR A 38 -18.69 -5.21 -15.36
CA THR A 38 -17.24 -5.42 -15.22
C THR A 38 -16.42 -4.17 -15.50
N GLY A 39 -16.97 -3.18 -16.20
CA GLY A 39 -16.24 -2.01 -16.70
C GLY A 39 -15.38 -2.28 -17.94
N GLU A 40 -15.37 -3.51 -18.45
CA GLU A 40 -14.45 -3.93 -19.52
C GLU A 40 -15.02 -3.71 -20.93
N GLU A 41 -14.19 -3.24 -21.85
CA GLU A 41 -14.57 -2.99 -23.25
C GLU A 41 -14.39 -4.21 -24.15
N SER A 42 -13.43 -5.09 -23.85
CA SER A 42 -13.18 -6.27 -24.67
C SER A 42 -14.01 -7.46 -24.17
N PHE A 43 -14.58 -8.25 -25.07
CA PHE A 43 -15.39 -9.41 -24.66
C PHE A 43 -14.58 -10.45 -23.85
N LYS A 44 -13.29 -10.62 -24.15
CA LYS A 44 -12.42 -11.53 -23.39
C LYS A 44 -12.22 -11.04 -21.96
N GLU A 45 -11.90 -9.75 -21.78
CA GLU A 45 -11.73 -9.17 -20.44
C GLU A 45 -13.07 -9.09 -19.69
N GLN A 46 -14.20 -8.89 -20.38
CA GLN A 46 -15.54 -9.00 -19.79
C GLN A 46 -15.81 -10.38 -19.18
N VAL A 47 -15.50 -11.46 -19.91
CA VAL A 47 -15.69 -12.83 -19.40
C VAL A 47 -14.77 -13.09 -18.20
N LYS A 48 -13.50 -12.67 -18.29
CA LYS A 48 -12.54 -12.77 -17.18
C LYS A 48 -12.99 -11.97 -15.95
N GLY A 49 -13.42 -10.72 -16.17
CA GLY A 49 -13.90 -9.80 -15.13
C GLY A 49 -15.16 -10.32 -14.44
N LEU A 50 -16.10 -10.90 -15.20
CA LEU A 50 -17.26 -11.56 -14.63
C LEU A 50 -16.85 -12.77 -13.76
N GLY A 51 -15.91 -13.59 -14.25
CA GLY A 51 -15.35 -14.70 -13.47
C GLY A 51 -14.69 -14.24 -12.18
N ALA A 52 -13.90 -13.16 -12.22
CA ALA A 52 -13.27 -12.56 -11.06
C ALA A 52 -14.30 -12.00 -10.07
N LEU A 53 -15.33 -11.29 -10.55
CA LEU A 53 -16.42 -10.78 -9.71
C LEU A 53 -17.20 -11.90 -9.02
N LEU A 54 -17.50 -12.98 -9.74
CA LEU A 54 -18.14 -14.16 -9.16
C LEU A 54 -17.26 -14.81 -8.10
N LEU A 55 -15.97 -15.00 -8.40
CA LEU A 55 -15.01 -15.53 -7.43
C LEU A 55 -14.95 -14.67 -6.17
N ILE A 56 -14.86 -13.34 -6.32
CA ILE A 56 -14.87 -12.40 -5.19
C ILE A 56 -16.16 -12.55 -4.38
N ARG A 57 -17.33 -12.55 -5.01
CA ARG A 57 -18.61 -12.70 -4.28
C ARG A 57 -18.76 -14.04 -3.56
N LEU A 58 -18.14 -15.10 -4.07
CA LEU A 58 -18.18 -16.43 -3.44
C LEU A 58 -17.15 -16.59 -2.32
N THR A 59 -16.05 -15.83 -2.35
CA THR A 59 -14.92 -15.98 -1.42
C THR A 59 -14.82 -14.86 -0.39
N HIS A 60 -15.41 -13.70 -0.65
CA HIS A 60 -15.33 -12.51 0.19
C HIS A 60 -16.73 -11.95 0.48
N SER A 61 -16.94 -11.47 1.70
CA SER A 61 -18.14 -10.69 2.02
C SER A 61 -18.12 -9.38 1.24
N PRO A 62 -19.25 -8.95 0.64
CA PRO A 62 -19.32 -7.64 -0.02
C PRO A 62 -18.89 -6.54 0.96
N PRO A 63 -18.15 -5.52 0.51
CA PRO A 63 -17.84 -4.38 1.37
C PRO A 63 -19.15 -3.74 1.84
N GLU A 64 -19.24 -3.47 3.15
CA GLU A 64 -20.37 -2.76 3.74
C GLU A 64 -20.38 -1.31 3.25
N THR A 65 -21.09 -1.07 2.15
CA THR A 65 -21.23 0.25 1.52
C THR A 65 -22.51 0.94 1.98
N ALA A 66 -22.88 0.75 3.25
CA ALA A 66 -24.12 1.32 3.79
C ALA A 66 -24.14 2.84 3.53
N PRO A 67 -25.24 3.38 2.98
CA PRO A 67 -25.36 4.82 2.79
C PRO A 67 -25.11 5.54 4.12
N TYR A 68 -24.37 6.65 4.08
CA TYR A 68 -24.11 7.50 5.25
C TYR A 68 -23.25 6.88 6.37
N VAL A 69 -22.46 5.82 6.11
CA VAL A 69 -21.35 5.50 7.02
C VAL A 69 -20.43 6.73 7.08
N PRO A 70 -20.18 7.30 8.28
CA PRO A 70 -19.24 8.40 8.41
C PRO A 70 -17.88 7.96 7.88
N ILE A 71 -17.37 8.66 6.87
CA ILE A 71 -16.00 8.45 6.42
C ILE A 71 -15.10 8.88 7.59
N ALA A 72 -14.27 7.96 8.06
CA ALA A 72 -13.34 8.25 9.14
C ALA A 72 -12.36 9.36 8.72
N GLN A 73 -11.89 10.17 9.67
CA GLN A 73 -10.84 11.19 9.45
C GLN A 73 -11.20 12.34 8.48
N VAL A 74 -12.48 12.62 8.22
CA VAL A 74 -12.91 13.71 7.30
C VAL A 74 -12.76 15.13 7.84
N SER A 75 -12.62 15.29 9.15
CA SER A 75 -12.54 16.60 9.80
C SER A 75 -11.10 17.05 10.10
N LEU A 76 -10.11 16.41 9.48
CA LEU A 76 -8.69 16.76 9.64
C LEU A 76 -8.31 17.88 8.67
N ASN A 77 -7.23 18.62 9.00
CA ASN A 77 -6.63 19.55 8.04
C ASN A 77 -6.13 18.75 6.83
N PRO A 78 -6.54 19.08 5.59
CA PRO A 78 -6.19 18.28 4.41
C PRO A 78 -4.77 18.55 3.88
N TYR A 79 -4.06 19.55 4.42
CA TYR A 79 -2.78 19.98 3.88
C TYR A 79 -1.60 19.41 4.67
N ALA A 80 -0.73 18.71 3.93
CA ALA A 80 0.51 18.12 4.43
C ALA A 80 1.71 18.56 3.58
N VAL A 81 2.91 18.47 4.15
CA VAL A 81 4.19 18.73 3.46
C VAL A 81 5.09 17.51 3.59
N ASN A 82 5.76 17.09 2.51
CA ASN A 82 6.83 16.10 2.58
C ASN A 82 8.07 16.72 3.21
N THR A 83 8.68 16.02 4.16
CA THR A 83 9.89 16.48 4.84
C THR A 83 10.95 15.38 4.87
N PHE A 84 12.21 15.81 4.83
CA PHE A 84 13.41 14.97 4.94
C PHE A 84 14.28 15.47 6.10
N LEU A 85 13.67 15.65 7.29
CA LEU A 85 14.35 16.26 8.45
C LEU A 85 15.46 15.35 9.02
N GLU A 86 15.40 14.05 8.73
CA GLU A 86 16.41 13.05 9.08
C GLU A 86 17.74 13.23 8.32
N GLN A 87 17.71 13.98 7.21
CA GLN A 87 18.89 14.34 6.41
C GLN A 87 19.50 15.67 6.86
N GLU A 88 18.81 16.44 7.71
CA GLU A 88 19.31 17.70 8.24
C GLU A 88 20.02 17.49 9.58
N VAL A 89 21.26 17.97 9.67
CA VAL A 89 22.11 17.81 10.84
C VAL A 89 21.83 18.92 11.86
N GLU A 90 21.64 20.15 11.39
CA GLU A 90 21.54 21.34 12.23
C GLU A 90 20.11 21.53 12.75
N GLU A 91 19.93 21.40 14.07
CA GLU A 91 18.62 21.57 14.70
C GLU A 91 17.97 22.93 14.40
N ALA A 92 18.77 24.00 14.30
CA ALA A 92 18.28 25.33 13.96
C ALA A 92 17.55 25.36 12.60
N LYS A 93 18.03 24.58 11.62
CA LYS A 93 17.38 24.43 10.31
C LYS A 93 16.12 23.58 10.40
N ILE A 94 16.14 22.49 11.18
CA ILE A 94 14.93 21.68 11.43
C ILE A 94 13.82 22.54 12.05
N ARG A 95 14.15 23.29 13.12
CA ARG A 95 13.24 24.23 13.78
C ARG A 95 12.70 25.28 12.80
N ARG A 96 13.58 25.85 11.97
CA ARG A 96 13.17 26.85 10.98
C ARG A 96 12.20 26.26 9.95
N SER A 97 12.45 25.04 9.47
CA SER A 97 11.56 24.34 8.53
C SER A 97 10.19 24.07 9.16
N LEU A 98 10.14 23.52 10.37
CA LEU A 98 8.89 23.26 11.09
C LEU A 98 8.11 24.53 11.39
N GLN A 99 8.80 25.61 11.78
CA GLN A 99 8.19 26.93 11.93
C GLN A 99 7.53 27.39 10.62
N MET A 100 8.25 27.30 9.50
CA MET A 100 7.72 27.71 8.20
C MET A 100 6.51 26.87 7.77
N ILE A 101 6.53 25.57 8.01
CA ILE A 101 5.41 24.66 7.71
C ILE A 101 4.17 25.08 8.52
N ARG A 102 4.32 25.29 9.82
CA ARG A 102 3.24 25.74 10.71
C ARG A 102 2.71 27.11 10.28
N ASP A 103 3.61 28.08 10.07
CA ASP A 103 3.24 29.46 9.74
C ASP A 103 2.56 29.55 8.36
N ALA A 104 2.80 28.59 7.46
CA ALA A 104 2.11 28.44 6.18
C ALA A 104 0.72 27.77 6.29
N GLY A 105 0.32 27.31 7.48
CA GLY A 105 -1.01 26.74 7.74
C GLY A 105 -1.12 25.22 7.54
N PHE A 106 -0.01 24.53 7.33
CA PHE A 106 0.02 23.07 7.29
C PHE A 106 -0.08 22.49 8.71
N HIS A 107 -0.73 21.34 8.83
CA HIS A 107 -0.85 20.60 10.10
C HIS A 107 -0.03 19.32 10.11
N TRP A 108 0.29 18.78 8.94
CA TRP A 108 0.93 17.47 8.79
C TRP A 108 2.29 17.57 8.14
N ILE A 109 3.23 16.77 8.63
CA ILE A 109 4.46 16.43 7.90
C ILE A 109 4.43 14.94 7.54
N ARG A 110 4.74 14.63 6.29
CA ARG A 110 5.07 13.27 5.86
C ARG A 110 6.57 13.09 5.96
N GLN A 111 6.99 12.31 6.95
CA GLN A 111 8.38 12.22 7.39
C GLN A 111 8.84 10.76 7.30
N GLN A 112 9.99 10.54 6.67
CA GLN A 112 10.58 9.22 6.54
C GLN A 112 11.26 8.78 7.85
N PHE A 113 11.12 7.49 8.17
CA PHE A 113 11.83 6.77 9.22
C PHE A 113 12.45 5.52 8.58
N PRO A 114 13.58 5.67 7.84
CA PRO A 114 14.27 4.56 7.21
C PRO A 114 14.67 3.49 8.23
N TRP A 115 14.33 2.23 7.95
CA TRP A 115 14.68 1.11 8.81
C TRP A 115 16.20 0.99 8.97
N GLU A 116 16.94 1.12 7.87
CA GLU A 116 18.41 1.05 7.85
C GLU A 116 19.12 2.08 8.73
N ASP A 117 18.46 3.19 9.05
CA ASP A 117 19.03 4.25 9.88
C ASP A 117 18.63 4.14 11.36
N ILE A 118 17.67 3.26 11.68
CA ILE A 118 17.19 3.01 13.04
C ILE A 118 17.75 1.70 13.59
N GLU A 119 17.74 0.63 12.79
CA GLU A 119 18.19 -0.71 13.19
C GLU A 119 19.43 -1.10 12.36
N ILE A 120 20.53 -0.41 12.63
CA ILE A 120 21.63 -0.20 11.66
C ILE A 120 22.47 -1.47 11.45
N HIS A 121 22.89 -2.12 12.53
CA HIS A 121 23.94 -3.15 12.46
C HIS A 121 23.41 -4.58 12.49
N GLY A 122 22.16 -4.77 12.89
CA GLY A 122 21.55 -6.09 12.97
C GLY A 122 20.21 -6.05 13.69
N LYS A 123 19.49 -7.18 13.65
CA LYS A 123 18.18 -7.30 14.28
C LYS A 123 18.24 -7.03 15.79
N GLY A 124 17.38 -6.14 16.27
CA GLY A 124 17.26 -5.64 17.63
C GLY A 124 18.32 -4.62 18.03
N ASP A 125 19.18 -4.17 17.10
CA ASP A 125 20.31 -3.29 17.39
C ASP A 125 20.03 -1.84 17.00
N PHE A 126 19.66 -1.03 17.99
CA PHE A 126 19.35 0.39 17.84
C PHE A 126 20.49 1.31 18.31
N GLU A 127 21.72 0.81 18.36
CA GLU A 127 22.92 1.60 18.67
C GLU A 127 23.61 2.05 17.39
N ASP A 128 23.79 3.36 17.23
CA ASP A 128 24.56 3.95 16.14
C ASP A 128 26.04 4.03 16.49
N ARG A 129 26.79 3.05 15.99
CA ARG A 129 28.26 2.96 16.08
C ARG A 129 28.99 3.62 14.91
N ARG A 130 28.30 4.34 14.01
CA ARG A 130 28.94 5.09 12.92
C ARG A 130 29.61 6.37 13.44
N THR A 131 29.23 6.82 14.64
CA THR A 131 29.81 7.98 15.34
C THR A 131 30.56 7.57 16.61
N GLN A 132 31.52 8.39 17.05
CA GLN A 132 32.24 8.20 18.32
C GLN A 132 31.99 9.38 19.27
N PRO A 133 31.50 9.16 20.51
CA PRO A 133 31.06 7.87 21.06
C PRO A 133 29.81 7.32 20.35
N PRO A 134 29.53 6.00 20.45
CA PRO A 134 28.27 5.43 20.01
C PRO A 134 27.09 6.13 20.69
N LYS A 135 25.98 6.24 19.97
CA LYS A 135 24.76 6.89 20.44
C LYS A 135 23.53 6.07 20.06
N SER A 136 22.36 6.45 20.55
CA SER A 136 21.13 5.77 20.14
C SER A 136 20.75 6.19 18.71
N ALA A 137 20.43 5.21 17.86
CA ALA A 137 19.88 5.49 16.53
C ALA A 137 18.52 6.22 16.60
N TRP A 138 17.79 6.05 17.71
CA TRP A 138 16.52 6.74 17.97
C TRP A 138 16.65 8.25 18.19
N GLU A 139 17.82 8.74 18.66
CA GLU A 139 17.99 10.13 19.11
C GLU A 139 17.54 11.15 18.06
N LYS A 140 17.88 10.89 16.79
CA LYS A 140 17.50 11.74 15.66
C LYS A 140 15.99 11.80 15.46
N TYR A 141 15.32 10.65 15.53
CA TYR A 141 13.88 10.53 15.30
C TYR A 141 13.07 11.03 16.49
N ASP A 142 13.55 10.78 17.71
CA ASP A 142 12.95 11.33 18.93
C ASP A 142 12.92 12.86 18.88
N ARG A 143 14.03 13.48 18.48
CA ARG A 143 14.12 14.92 18.28
C ARG A 143 13.12 15.42 17.22
N ILE A 144 12.99 14.72 16.10
CA ILE A 144 12.01 15.10 15.06
C ILE A 144 10.58 15.06 15.61
N VAL A 145 10.22 14.01 16.36
CA VAL A 145 8.89 13.87 16.97
C VAL A 145 8.65 14.94 18.04
N GLU A 146 9.66 15.23 18.87
CA GLU A 146 9.59 16.29 19.89
C GLU A 146 9.38 17.66 19.25
N LEU A 147 10.16 17.99 18.23
CA LEU A 147 10.04 19.27 17.54
C LEU A 147 8.70 19.39 16.80
N ALA A 148 8.23 18.34 16.11
CA ALA A 148 6.92 18.37 15.47
C ALA A 148 5.81 18.70 16.49
N GLN A 149 5.84 18.06 17.66
CA GLN A 149 4.90 18.35 18.75
C GLN A 149 5.04 19.77 19.30
N GLU A 150 6.26 20.28 19.44
CA GLU A 150 6.54 21.67 19.87
C GLU A 150 5.90 22.69 18.93
N TYR A 151 5.91 22.43 17.62
CA TYR A 151 5.29 23.28 16.60
C TYR A 151 3.81 22.97 16.36
N GLY A 152 3.22 22.01 17.09
CA GLY A 152 1.82 21.62 16.93
C GLY A 152 1.52 20.91 15.61
N LEU A 153 2.51 20.24 15.02
CA LEU A 153 2.40 19.47 13.79
C LEU A 153 2.26 17.98 14.09
N GLU A 154 1.46 17.28 13.31
CA GLU A 154 1.33 15.83 13.36
C GLU A 154 2.17 15.14 12.27
N ILE A 155 2.59 13.90 12.56
CA ILE A 155 3.47 13.13 11.69
C ILE A 155 2.69 12.01 11.00
N ILE A 156 2.89 11.90 9.69
CA ILE A 156 2.68 10.68 8.91
C ILE A 156 4.05 10.03 8.74
N ALA A 157 4.32 8.98 9.51
CA ALA A 157 5.63 8.31 9.51
C ALA A 157 5.69 7.28 8.38
N ARG A 158 6.55 7.52 7.39
CA ARG A 158 6.84 6.57 6.29
C ARG A 158 7.90 5.57 6.76
N LEU A 159 7.54 4.29 6.81
CA LEU A 159 8.40 3.18 7.23
C LEU A 159 8.81 2.34 6.01
N ASP A 160 10.09 2.30 5.69
CA ASP A 160 10.66 1.66 4.51
C ASP A 160 12.19 1.47 4.63
N ASN A 161 12.91 1.36 3.50
CA ASN A 161 14.37 1.29 3.42
C ASN A 161 15.01 0.23 4.34
N PRO A 162 14.82 -1.07 4.05
CA PRO A 162 15.38 -2.13 4.87
C PRO A 162 16.91 -2.15 4.83
N PRO A 163 17.58 -2.38 5.98
CA PRO A 163 19.03 -2.48 6.05
C PRO A 163 19.55 -3.67 5.26
N ALA A 164 20.79 -3.56 4.77
CA ALA A 164 21.47 -4.64 4.05
C ALA A 164 21.46 -5.99 4.79
N TRP A 165 21.57 -5.99 6.13
CA TRP A 165 21.57 -7.23 6.92
C TRP A 165 20.25 -8.01 6.84
N SER A 166 19.15 -7.37 6.43
CA SER A 166 17.85 -8.01 6.26
C SER A 166 17.76 -8.89 5.00
N ARG A 167 18.80 -8.90 4.17
CA ARG A 167 18.92 -9.64 2.91
C ARG A 167 20.21 -10.45 2.88
N ALA A 168 20.13 -11.72 2.49
CA ALA A 168 21.28 -12.60 2.36
C ALA A 168 22.30 -12.11 1.32
N GLN A 169 21.82 -11.42 0.27
CA GLN A 169 22.64 -10.81 -0.79
C GLN A 169 23.00 -9.35 -0.52
N GLY A 170 22.70 -8.82 0.68
CA GLY A 170 22.92 -7.40 0.99
C GLY A 170 22.19 -6.49 0.00
N ASP A 171 22.92 -5.57 -0.62
CA ASP A 171 22.38 -4.55 -1.53
C ASP A 171 22.52 -4.91 -3.02
N GLU A 172 22.84 -6.16 -3.37
CA GLU A 172 23.00 -6.58 -4.78
C GLU A 172 21.75 -6.31 -5.63
N MET A 173 20.55 -6.38 -5.03
CA MET A 173 19.27 -6.06 -5.68
C MET A 173 18.81 -4.62 -5.39
N GLY A 174 19.71 -3.73 -4.99
CA GLY A 174 19.42 -2.34 -4.63
C GLY A 174 19.05 -2.17 -3.15
N THR A 175 19.35 -0.97 -2.62
CA THR A 175 19.16 -0.61 -1.20
C THR A 175 17.69 -0.57 -0.78
N PHE A 176 16.79 -0.38 -1.74
CA PHE A 176 15.34 -0.36 -1.54
C PHE A 176 14.68 -1.74 -1.75
N ALA A 177 15.45 -2.83 -1.89
CA ALA A 177 14.84 -4.15 -1.98
C ALA A 177 14.13 -4.54 -0.67
N PRO A 178 12.97 -5.24 -0.72
CA PRO A 178 12.32 -5.78 0.47
C PRO A 178 13.23 -6.77 1.21
N PRO A 179 13.02 -7.00 2.52
CA PRO A 179 13.80 -7.99 3.28
C PRO A 179 13.46 -9.43 2.85
N ASP A 180 14.38 -10.37 3.08
CA ASP A 180 14.13 -11.80 2.81
C ASP A 180 13.06 -12.38 3.73
N ASN A 181 12.94 -11.83 4.94
CA ASN A 181 11.96 -12.22 5.95
C ASN A 181 11.09 -11.01 6.34
N LEU A 182 9.83 -11.04 5.91
CA LEU A 182 8.87 -9.97 6.18
C LEU A 182 8.62 -9.74 7.68
N ASN A 183 8.82 -10.75 8.53
CA ASN A 183 8.66 -10.58 9.98
C ASN A 183 9.74 -9.67 10.57
N ASP A 184 10.91 -9.56 9.96
CA ASP A 184 11.94 -8.64 10.42
C ASP A 184 11.49 -7.19 10.21
N PHE A 185 10.89 -6.88 9.05
CA PHE A 185 10.24 -5.58 8.83
C PHE A 185 9.05 -5.38 9.78
N GLY A 186 8.27 -6.44 10.02
CA GLY A 186 7.19 -6.42 11.00
C GLY A 186 7.66 -6.08 12.42
N ASP A 187 8.79 -6.60 12.86
CA ASP A 187 9.40 -6.30 14.16
C ASP A 187 9.90 -4.86 14.23
N PHE A 188 10.47 -4.34 13.15
CA PHE A 188 10.79 -2.91 13.03
C PHE A 188 9.55 -2.02 13.13
N VAL A 189 8.48 -2.33 12.40
CA VAL A 189 7.21 -1.61 12.47
C VAL A 189 6.67 -1.64 13.91
N TYR A 190 6.67 -2.81 14.56
CA TYR A 190 6.27 -2.94 15.97
C TYR A 190 7.11 -2.04 16.88
N ALA A 191 8.43 -1.99 16.69
CA ALA A 191 9.35 -1.19 17.49
C ALA A 191 9.06 0.32 17.35
N VAL A 192 8.89 0.81 16.11
CA VAL A 192 8.60 2.23 15.85
C VAL A 192 7.22 2.62 16.42
N VAL A 193 6.17 1.83 16.15
CA VAL A 193 4.81 2.12 16.62
C VAL A 193 4.72 2.04 18.15
N SER A 194 5.39 1.06 18.77
CA SER A 194 5.45 0.95 20.24
C SER A 194 6.16 2.13 20.87
N ARG A 195 7.27 2.59 20.27
CA ARG A 195 8.06 3.71 20.77
C ARG A 195 7.29 5.03 20.72
N TYR A 196 6.60 5.29 19.62
CA TYR A 196 5.86 6.54 19.39
C TYR A 196 4.36 6.44 19.66
N ARG A 197 3.93 5.41 20.40
CA ARG A 197 2.54 5.24 20.83
C ARG A 197 2.02 6.53 21.47
N ALA A 198 0.81 6.93 21.08
CA ALA A 198 0.16 8.20 21.47
C ALA A 198 0.86 9.50 21.00
N ARG A 199 2.03 9.42 20.36
CA ARG A 199 2.74 10.59 19.79
C ARG A 199 2.63 10.65 18.27
N ILE A 200 2.59 9.50 17.60
CA ILE A 200 2.35 9.37 16.17
C ILE A 200 1.19 8.40 15.97
N LYS A 201 0.19 8.84 15.20
CA LYS A 201 -1.00 8.03 14.90
C LYS A 201 -0.98 7.42 13.51
N TYR A 202 -0.29 8.02 12.54
CA TYR A 202 -0.36 7.63 11.13
C TYR A 202 0.97 7.06 10.63
N TYR A 203 0.92 5.86 10.07
CA TYR A 203 2.09 5.16 9.55
C TYR A 203 1.83 4.73 8.11
N GLN A 204 2.68 5.18 7.20
CA GLN A 204 2.69 4.74 5.81
C GLN A 204 3.66 3.57 5.67
N ILE A 205 3.17 2.46 5.12
CA ILE A 205 3.99 1.27 4.89
C ILE A 205 4.52 1.29 3.47
N TRP A 206 5.84 1.42 3.37
CA TRP A 206 6.61 1.47 2.13
C TRP A 206 6.40 2.74 1.30
N ASN A 207 7.11 2.87 0.18
CA ASN A 207 6.94 3.91 -0.83
C ASN A 207 7.01 3.33 -2.23
N GLU A 208 6.04 3.70 -3.08
CA GLU A 208 6.05 3.49 -4.53
C GLU A 208 6.61 2.14 -5.00
N PRO A 209 6.12 1.00 -4.47
CA PRO A 209 6.63 -0.34 -4.81
C PRO A 209 6.42 -0.73 -6.28
N ASN A 210 5.77 0.15 -7.05
CA ASN A 210 5.44 -0.03 -8.45
C ASN A 210 6.45 0.59 -9.44
N ILE A 211 7.56 1.19 -8.96
CA ILE A 211 8.60 1.76 -9.82
C ILE A 211 10.00 1.37 -9.37
N TYR A 212 10.94 1.47 -10.30
CA TYR A 212 12.37 1.38 -10.00
C TYR A 212 12.87 2.71 -9.40
N PRO A 213 13.76 2.71 -8.40
CA PRO A 213 14.32 1.56 -7.70
C PRO A 213 13.53 1.15 -6.44
N GLU A 214 12.34 1.70 -6.20
CA GLU A 214 11.58 1.65 -4.94
C GLU A 214 11.08 0.24 -4.52
N TRP A 215 11.33 -0.80 -5.33
CA TRP A 215 11.15 -2.21 -4.96
C TRP A 215 12.42 -3.06 -5.21
N GLY A 216 13.59 -2.41 -5.29
CA GLY A 216 14.84 -3.02 -5.72
C GLY A 216 14.97 -3.12 -7.23
N GLU A 217 16.11 -3.67 -7.69
CA GLU A 217 16.43 -3.93 -9.10
C GLU A 217 15.72 -5.20 -9.60
N GLN A 218 14.43 -5.32 -9.33
CA GLN A 218 13.60 -6.47 -9.66
C GLN A 218 12.23 -6.06 -10.21
N PRO A 219 11.50 -6.98 -10.86
CA PRO A 219 10.15 -6.70 -11.30
C PRO A 219 9.23 -6.32 -10.13
N VAL A 220 8.30 -5.41 -10.40
CA VAL A 220 7.22 -5.07 -9.47
C VAL A 220 6.43 -6.32 -9.10
N ASP A 221 6.23 -6.54 -7.81
CA ASP A 221 5.44 -7.66 -7.29
C ASP A 221 4.34 -7.16 -6.33
N PRO A 222 3.09 -7.01 -6.82
CA PRO A 222 1.98 -6.56 -5.99
C PRO A 222 1.58 -7.59 -4.91
N VAL A 223 1.85 -8.88 -5.12
CA VAL A 223 1.55 -9.93 -4.13
C VAL A 223 2.53 -9.81 -2.97
N ALA A 224 3.83 -9.71 -3.27
CA ALA A 224 4.87 -9.52 -2.26
C ALA A 224 4.65 -8.23 -1.46
N TYR A 225 4.32 -7.13 -2.12
CA TYR A 225 3.97 -5.88 -1.44
C TYR A 225 2.75 -6.03 -0.53
N THR A 226 1.70 -6.75 -0.97
CA THR A 226 0.49 -6.96 -0.16
C THR A 226 0.78 -7.80 1.09
N GLU A 227 1.63 -8.82 1.00
CA GLU A 227 2.06 -9.59 2.17
C GLU A 227 2.92 -8.74 3.13
N LEU A 228 3.83 -7.91 2.62
CA LEU A 228 4.60 -6.96 3.43
C LEU A 228 3.69 -5.97 4.15
N LEU A 229 2.70 -5.40 3.44
CA LEU A 229 1.71 -4.49 4.00
C LEU A 229 0.87 -5.17 5.09
N LYS A 230 0.46 -6.43 4.88
CA LYS A 230 -0.30 -7.21 5.87
C LYS A 230 0.51 -7.47 7.15
N VAL A 231 1.79 -7.81 7.01
CA VAL A 231 2.69 -7.98 8.17
C VAL A 231 2.85 -6.65 8.92
N GLY A 232 3.17 -5.56 8.20
CA GLY A 232 3.29 -4.22 8.79
C GLY A 232 2.00 -3.78 9.52
N TYR A 233 0.84 -3.97 8.89
CA TYR A 233 -0.47 -3.69 9.50
C TYR A 233 -0.68 -4.46 10.80
N THR A 234 -0.45 -5.78 10.77
CA THR A 234 -0.68 -6.66 11.92
C THR A 234 0.19 -6.26 13.09
N ARG A 235 1.49 -6.07 12.85
CA ARG A 235 2.46 -5.72 13.89
C ARG A 235 2.24 -4.31 14.45
N ALA A 236 1.85 -3.35 13.60
CA ALA A 236 1.46 -2.03 14.08
C ALA A 236 0.23 -2.08 14.99
N LYS A 237 -0.81 -2.86 14.62
CA LYS A 237 -2.01 -3.01 15.43
C LYS A 237 -1.78 -3.74 16.75
N GLU A 238 -0.82 -4.66 16.80
CA GLU A 238 -0.39 -5.29 18.05
C GLU A 238 0.31 -4.31 18.99
N ALA A 239 1.09 -3.37 18.47
CA ALA A 239 1.75 -2.32 19.24
C ALA A 239 0.76 -1.23 19.71
N ASP A 240 -0.09 -0.77 18.81
CA ASP A 240 -1.12 0.23 19.08
C ASP A 240 -2.38 -0.02 18.21
N PRO A 241 -3.48 -0.54 18.80
CA PRO A 241 -4.73 -0.76 18.06
C PRO A 241 -5.30 0.49 17.39
N GLU A 242 -4.98 1.68 17.91
CA GLU A 242 -5.46 2.97 17.40
C GLU A 242 -4.58 3.54 16.25
N ALA A 243 -3.45 2.91 15.95
CA ALA A 243 -2.59 3.33 14.84
C ALA A 243 -3.31 3.21 13.49
N VAL A 244 -3.23 4.24 12.67
CA VAL A 244 -3.78 4.28 11.32
C VAL A 244 -2.68 3.90 10.34
N ILE A 245 -2.96 2.87 9.54
CA ILE A 245 -2.01 2.34 8.55
C ILE A 245 -2.45 2.80 7.17
N ILE A 246 -1.50 3.41 6.46
CA ILE A 246 -1.66 3.94 5.10
C ILE A 246 -0.81 3.04 4.19
N SER A 247 -1.39 2.57 3.08
CA SER A 247 -0.60 1.88 2.05
C SER A 247 0.43 2.82 1.44
N ALA A 248 1.39 2.27 0.71
CA ALA A 248 2.34 3.04 -0.05
C ALA A 248 1.60 3.97 -1.03
N GLY A 249 2.11 5.19 -1.19
CA GLY A 249 1.78 5.98 -2.36
C GLY A 249 2.26 5.23 -3.59
N LEU A 250 1.44 5.17 -4.64
CA LEU A 250 1.83 4.58 -5.92
C LEU A 250 2.24 5.69 -6.87
N ALA A 251 3.32 5.48 -7.61
CA ALA A 251 3.71 6.40 -8.67
C ALA A 251 2.68 6.33 -9.82
N PRO A 252 2.30 7.47 -10.44
CA PRO A 252 1.21 7.54 -11.41
C PRO A 252 1.49 6.79 -12.73
N THR A 253 2.76 6.64 -13.13
CA THR A 253 3.20 5.88 -14.32
C THR A 253 4.63 5.35 -14.12
N THR A 254 5.03 4.33 -14.89
CA THR A 254 6.41 3.84 -14.98
C THR A 254 7.33 4.99 -15.42
N GLU A 255 8.30 5.38 -14.59
CA GLU A 255 9.43 6.23 -15.01
C GLU A 255 10.46 5.44 -15.82
#